data_AF-A0A8J5QGC2-F1
#
_entry.id   AF-A0A8J5QGC2-F1
#
_cell.length_a   1.000
_cell.length_b   1.000
_cell.length_c   1.000
_cell.angle_alpha   90.00
_cell.angle_beta   90.00
_cell.angle_gamma   90.00
#
_symmetry.space_group_name_H-M   'P 1'
#
loop_
_entity.id
_entity.type
_entity.pdbx_description
1 polymer ?
#
loop_
_entity_poly.entity_id
_entity_poly.type
_entity_poly.pdbx_seq_one_letter_code
_entity_poly.pdbx_strand_id
1 'polypeptide(L)'
;MLERALKLRNAIELFCAQWERDADYDLSQDFLKRSDWEEIQRFVALLKPFKDATLELEGHAIHGNYGALWQALEMMDILDGLLQEEKAAVAADPRSYSNYYVAGLDAGYTKLMKYFDLTAKTPYYRAAICLVPSFKLLYFKDKWRSHEIWVDTVEPDVRQLYNEYATKYSITEPASPPQQTEQPQQTPELGRFKLHRRLDRSVDVDSNSDRRKRRRMVDEFERYLYDEDVVEPFVEEPLTWWREREKSYPILTQMAFDLFSIPAMSAECERVFSQSKRLITDERNRLGSATIEANECLKNWLRRGHEQRRLRDMLAG
;
A
#
# COMPACT_ATOMS: atom_id res chain seq x y z
N MET A 1 -12.47 -17.57 6.80
CA MET A 1 -13.15 -18.88 6.77
C MET A 1 -12.14 -20.04 6.87
N LEU A 2 -11.21 -20.18 5.93
CA LEU A 2 -10.24 -21.30 5.89
C LEU A 2 -9.38 -21.43 7.16
N GLU A 3 -8.80 -20.33 7.66
CA GLU A 3 -8.06 -20.33 8.94
C GLU A 3 -8.92 -20.83 10.11
N ARG A 4 -10.23 -20.51 10.10
CA ARG A 4 -11.17 -20.95 11.13
C ARG A 4 -11.50 -22.44 10.98
N ALA A 5 -11.65 -22.93 9.75
CA ALA A 5 -11.84 -24.35 9.47
C ALA A 5 -10.66 -25.18 10.02
N LEU A 6 -9.42 -24.73 9.80
CA LEU A 6 -8.23 -25.39 10.36
C LEU A 6 -8.22 -25.39 11.89
N LYS A 7 -8.58 -24.27 12.54
CA LYS A 7 -8.69 -24.19 14.01
C LYS A 7 -9.76 -25.13 14.57
N LEU A 8 -10.84 -25.35 13.81
CA LEU A 8 -11.95 -26.20 14.22
C LEU A 8 -11.85 -27.63 13.67
N ARG A 9 -10.72 -28.01 13.04
CA ARG A 9 -10.57 -29.31 12.37
C ARG A 9 -11.01 -30.48 13.23
N ASN A 10 -10.50 -30.58 14.46
CA ASN A 10 -10.85 -31.68 15.38
C ASN A 10 -12.35 -31.71 15.72
N ALA A 11 -12.98 -30.53 15.85
CA ALA A 11 -14.41 -30.43 16.15
C ALA A 11 -15.25 -30.83 14.92
N ILE A 12 -14.81 -30.45 13.71
CA ILE A 12 -15.47 -30.82 12.45
C ILE A 12 -15.35 -32.33 12.22
N GLU A 13 -14.16 -32.91 12.37
CA GLU A 13 -13.93 -34.35 12.22
C GLU A 13 -14.74 -35.15 13.24
N LEU A 14 -14.84 -34.69 14.50
CA LEU A 14 -15.66 -35.33 15.54
C LEU A 14 -17.16 -35.25 15.22
N PHE A 15 -17.64 -34.10 14.73
CA PHE A 15 -19.02 -33.95 14.28
C PHE A 15 -19.34 -34.91 13.14
N CYS A 16 -18.48 -35.00 12.12
CA CYS A 16 -18.64 -35.92 11.00
C CYS A 16 -18.61 -37.39 11.45
N ALA A 17 -17.78 -37.74 12.43
CA ALA A 17 -17.69 -39.10 12.97
C ALA A 17 -18.93 -39.52 13.77
N GLN A 18 -19.63 -38.56 14.38
CA GLN A 18 -20.85 -38.78 15.16
C GLN A 18 -22.13 -38.59 14.35
N TRP A 19 -22.01 -38.21 13.08
CA TRP A 19 -23.16 -37.93 12.24
C TRP A 19 -23.92 -39.20 11.88
N GLU A 20 -25.24 -39.18 12.10
CA GLU A 20 -26.17 -40.22 11.68
C GLU A 20 -27.01 -39.73 10.51
N ARG A 21 -27.35 -40.66 9.60
CA ARG A 21 -27.99 -40.33 8.34
C ARG A 21 -29.38 -39.74 8.54
N ASP A 22 -29.58 -38.52 8.05
CA ASP A 22 -30.88 -37.86 7.96
C ASP A 22 -31.56 -38.16 6.61
N ALA A 23 -32.89 -38.10 6.57
CA ALA A 23 -33.70 -38.42 5.38
C ALA A 23 -33.60 -37.36 4.28
N ASP A 24 -33.30 -36.10 4.63
CA ASP A 24 -33.36 -34.97 3.70
C ASP A 24 -32.05 -34.71 2.96
N TYR A 25 -30.89 -35.01 3.57
CA TYR A 25 -29.58 -34.76 2.96
C TYR A 25 -28.47 -35.66 3.51
N ASP A 26 -27.62 -36.18 2.62
CA ASP A 26 -26.50 -37.05 2.95
C ASP A 26 -25.20 -36.24 3.13
N LEU A 27 -24.92 -35.82 4.35
CA LEU A 27 -23.72 -35.03 4.72
C LEU A 27 -22.40 -35.78 4.50
N SER A 28 -22.41 -37.10 4.34
CA SER A 28 -21.18 -37.87 4.13
C SER A 28 -20.45 -37.49 2.84
N GLN A 29 -21.16 -36.89 1.87
CA GLN A 29 -20.59 -36.39 0.62
C GLN A 29 -19.72 -35.13 0.82
N ASP A 30 -19.93 -34.39 1.90
CA ASP A 30 -19.19 -33.16 2.23
C ASP A 30 -18.02 -33.40 3.19
N PHE A 31 -17.76 -34.66 3.57
CA PHE A 31 -16.72 -34.98 4.54
C PHE A 31 -15.34 -34.72 3.94
N LEU A 32 -14.60 -33.80 4.57
CA LEU A 32 -13.25 -33.44 4.16
C LEU A 32 -12.29 -34.60 4.42
N LYS A 33 -11.65 -35.06 3.36
CA LYS A 33 -10.57 -36.03 3.40
C LYS A 33 -9.29 -35.36 3.89
N ARG A 34 -8.31 -36.19 4.25
CA ARG A 34 -6.97 -35.70 4.62
C ARG A 34 -6.34 -34.81 3.53
N SER A 35 -6.51 -35.18 2.26
CA SER A 35 -6.06 -34.38 1.10
C SER A 35 -6.66 -32.98 1.10
N ASP A 36 -7.93 -32.87 1.47
CA ASP A 36 -8.68 -31.62 1.42
C ASP A 36 -8.19 -30.68 2.54
N TRP A 37 -7.87 -31.23 3.72
CA TRP A 37 -7.24 -30.47 4.80
C TRP A 37 -5.83 -29.97 4.44
N GLU A 38 -5.04 -30.80 3.74
CA GLU A 38 -3.72 -30.40 3.24
C GLU A 38 -3.84 -29.29 2.18
N GLU A 39 -4.84 -29.36 1.32
CA GLU A 39 -5.15 -28.32 0.34
C GLU A 39 -5.62 -27.00 0.99
N ILE A 40 -6.50 -27.07 2.00
CA ILE A 40 -6.90 -25.89 2.79
C ILE A 40 -5.68 -25.22 3.42
N GLN A 41 -4.72 -25.99 3.97
CA GLN A 41 -3.49 -25.44 4.52
C GLN A 41 -2.66 -24.71 3.47
N ARG A 42 -2.53 -25.26 2.26
CA ARG A 42 -1.83 -24.61 1.14
C ARG A 42 -2.49 -23.29 0.75
N PHE A 43 -3.81 -23.27 0.59
CA PHE A 43 -4.53 -22.02 0.29
C PHE A 43 -4.40 -20.98 1.41
N VAL A 44 -4.41 -21.39 2.68
CA VAL A 44 -4.18 -20.46 3.80
C VAL A 44 -2.77 -19.87 3.74
N ALA A 45 -1.75 -20.66 3.41
CA ALA A 45 -0.39 -20.17 3.24
C ALA A 45 -0.29 -19.19 2.06
N LEU A 46 -0.87 -19.54 0.90
CA LEU A 46 -0.88 -18.71 -0.30
C LEU A 46 -1.62 -17.38 -0.11
N LEU A 47 -2.76 -17.38 0.57
CA LEU A 47 -3.60 -16.20 0.77
C LEU A 47 -3.12 -15.29 1.91
N LYS A 48 -2.26 -15.79 2.79
CA LYS A 48 -1.79 -15.03 3.95
C LYS A 48 -1.07 -13.73 3.55
N PRO A 49 -0.10 -13.73 2.61
CA PRO A 49 0.52 -12.49 2.13
C PRO A 49 -0.49 -11.48 1.57
N PHE A 50 -1.54 -11.93 0.87
CA PHE A 50 -2.59 -11.05 0.34
C PHE A 50 -3.39 -10.39 1.47
N LYS A 51 -3.73 -11.16 2.50
CA LYS A 51 -4.41 -10.65 3.69
C LYS A 51 -3.55 -9.64 4.43
N ASP A 52 -2.27 -9.96 4.62
CA ASP A 52 -1.32 -9.11 5.33
C ASP A 52 -1.08 -7.80 4.56
N ALA A 53 -0.87 -7.87 3.24
CA ALA A 53 -0.76 -6.69 2.36
C ALA A 53 -2.03 -5.83 2.37
N THR A 54 -3.21 -6.46 2.35
CA THR A 54 -4.49 -5.73 2.42
C THR A 54 -4.57 -4.96 3.75
N LEU A 55 -4.31 -5.62 4.88
CA LEU A 55 -4.34 -4.97 6.19
C LEU A 55 -3.34 -3.82 6.32
N GLU A 56 -2.17 -3.93 5.70
CA GLU A 56 -1.18 -2.86 5.66
C GLU A 56 -1.66 -1.66 4.83
N LEU A 57 -2.25 -1.91 3.66
CA LEU A 57 -2.79 -0.86 2.78
C LEU A 57 -4.07 -0.23 3.33
N GLU A 58 -4.79 -0.92 4.22
CA GLU A 58 -5.92 -0.36 4.97
C GLU A 58 -5.45 0.65 6.03
N GLY A 59 -4.15 0.83 6.23
CA GLY A 59 -3.59 1.77 7.20
C GLY A 59 -3.97 3.24 6.96
N HIS A 60 -3.65 4.07 7.95
CA HIS A 60 -3.80 5.52 7.86
C HIS A 60 -2.47 6.13 7.40
N ALA A 61 -2.41 6.68 6.18
CA ALA A 61 -1.19 7.21 5.57
C ALA A 61 -0.68 8.56 6.15
N ILE A 62 -0.64 8.70 7.48
CA ILE A 62 -0.39 9.98 8.17
C ILE A 62 0.99 10.54 7.85
N HIS A 63 2.01 9.67 7.76
CA HIS A 63 3.40 10.06 7.49
C HIS A 63 3.85 9.73 6.05
N GLY A 64 2.89 9.44 5.16
CA GLY A 64 3.18 8.98 3.80
C GLY A 64 3.66 7.54 3.74
N ASN A 65 3.33 6.74 4.76
CA ASN A 65 3.57 5.32 4.89
C ASN A 65 2.33 4.65 5.52
N TYR A 66 2.23 3.32 5.47
CA TYR A 66 1.10 2.54 5.98
C TYR A 66 -0.26 2.94 5.36
N GLY A 67 -0.46 2.57 4.09
CA GLY A 67 -1.66 2.89 3.31
C GLY A 67 -1.45 4.02 2.32
N ALA A 68 -0.19 4.38 2.02
CA ALA A 68 0.13 5.40 1.02
C ALA A 68 0.08 4.81 -0.40
N LEU A 69 -0.21 5.66 -1.40
CA LEU A 69 -0.37 5.24 -2.79
C LEU A 69 0.82 4.44 -3.36
N TRP A 70 2.06 4.80 -3.00
CA TRP A 70 3.25 4.11 -3.49
C TRP A 70 3.34 2.65 -3.02
N GLN A 71 2.85 2.35 -1.81
CA GLN A 71 2.83 1.00 -1.26
C GLN A 71 1.85 0.11 -2.01
N ALA A 72 0.82 0.67 -2.65
CA ALA A 72 -0.14 -0.12 -3.40
C ALA A 72 0.54 -0.87 -4.56
N LEU A 73 1.36 -0.16 -5.34
CA LEU A 73 2.12 -0.75 -6.44
C LEU A 73 3.24 -1.66 -5.93
N GLU A 74 3.93 -1.26 -4.86
CA GLU A 74 4.96 -2.10 -4.22
C GLU A 74 4.40 -3.45 -3.75
N MET A 75 3.25 -3.44 -3.07
CA MET A 75 2.60 -4.66 -2.61
C MET A 75 2.15 -5.54 -3.78
N MET A 76 1.69 -4.96 -4.89
CA MET A 76 1.37 -5.75 -6.09
C MET A 76 2.62 -6.44 -6.66
N ASP A 77 3.77 -5.76 -6.74
CA ASP A 77 5.03 -6.36 -7.19
C ASP A 77 5.49 -7.48 -6.25
N ILE A 78 5.33 -7.31 -4.93
CA ILE A 78 5.67 -8.36 -3.96
C ILE A 78 4.76 -9.59 -4.14
N LEU A 79 3.45 -9.36 -4.27
CA LEU A 79 2.48 -10.43 -4.47
C LEU A 79 2.69 -11.15 -5.81
N ASP A 80 3.09 -10.44 -6.86
CA ASP A 80 3.47 -11.03 -8.14
C ASP A 80 4.67 -11.97 -7.99
N GLY A 81 5.73 -11.51 -7.33
CA GLY A 81 6.90 -12.35 -7.03
C GLY A 81 6.53 -13.63 -6.26
N LEU A 82 5.68 -13.52 -5.24
CA LEU A 82 5.21 -14.69 -4.47
C LEU A 82 4.40 -15.67 -5.33
N LEU A 83 3.51 -15.17 -6.19
CA LEU A 83 2.75 -16.02 -7.10
C LEU A 83 3.64 -16.69 -8.15
N GLN A 84 4.66 -16.00 -8.66
CA GLN A 84 5.61 -16.57 -9.61
C GLN A 84 6.50 -17.63 -8.97
N GLU A 85 6.97 -17.40 -7.74
CA GLU A 85 7.70 -18.40 -6.93
C GLU A 85 6.83 -19.66 -6.74
N GLU A 86 5.55 -19.51 -6.40
CA GLU A 86 4.62 -20.63 -6.25
C GLU A 86 4.35 -21.34 -7.59
N LYS A 87 4.19 -20.59 -8.69
CA LYS A 87 4.04 -21.17 -10.04
C LYS A 87 5.25 -21.99 -10.44
N ALA A 88 6.45 -21.53 -10.12
CA ALA A 88 7.69 -22.28 -10.36
C ALA A 88 7.73 -23.57 -9.52
N ALA A 89 7.29 -23.52 -8.26
CA ALA A 89 7.20 -24.69 -7.39
C ALA A 89 6.18 -25.73 -7.91
N VAL A 90 5.04 -25.27 -8.42
CA VAL A 90 4.04 -26.12 -9.08
C VAL A 90 4.59 -26.77 -10.35
N ALA A 91 5.31 -26.01 -11.18
CA ALA A 91 5.91 -26.52 -12.41
C ALA A 91 7.01 -27.56 -12.15
N ALA A 92 7.74 -27.43 -11.04
CA ALA A 92 8.80 -28.35 -10.65
C ALA A 92 8.28 -29.72 -10.15
N ASP A 93 7.11 -29.75 -9.50
CA ASP A 93 6.47 -30.98 -9.05
C ASP A 93 4.94 -30.98 -9.22
N PRO A 94 4.43 -31.14 -10.46
CA PRO A 94 3.00 -31.02 -10.74
C PRO A 94 2.13 -32.06 -10.03
N ARG A 95 2.70 -33.22 -9.66
CA ARG A 95 1.94 -34.32 -9.02
C ARG A 95 1.60 -34.03 -7.56
N SER A 96 2.34 -33.11 -6.94
CA SER A 96 2.13 -32.70 -5.54
C SER A 96 1.03 -31.66 -5.34
N TYR A 97 0.41 -31.19 -6.43
CA TYR A 97 -0.63 -30.16 -6.39
C TYR A 97 -1.92 -30.67 -7.03
N SER A 98 -3.05 -30.30 -6.45
CA SER A 98 -4.37 -30.58 -7.03
C SER A 98 -4.64 -29.66 -8.24
N ASN A 99 -5.49 -30.11 -9.15
CA ASN A 99 -5.95 -29.25 -10.26
C ASN A 99 -6.68 -28.00 -9.76
N TYR A 100 -7.36 -28.07 -8.60
CA TYR A 100 -8.06 -26.94 -8.00
C TYR A 100 -7.09 -25.88 -7.47
N TYR A 101 -5.99 -26.29 -6.84
CA TYR A 101 -4.95 -25.39 -6.38
C TYR A 101 -4.29 -24.66 -7.53
N VAL A 102 -3.92 -25.39 -8.59
CA VAL A 102 -3.31 -24.80 -9.80
C VAL A 102 -4.26 -23.81 -10.47
N ALA A 103 -5.54 -24.19 -10.65
CA ALA A 103 -6.55 -23.28 -11.20
C ALA A 103 -6.76 -22.03 -10.32
N GLY A 104 -6.76 -22.18 -9.00
CA GLY A 104 -6.85 -21.07 -8.05
C GLY A 104 -5.65 -20.12 -8.12
N LEU A 105 -4.45 -20.68 -8.24
CA LEU A 105 -3.20 -19.92 -8.42
C LEU A 105 -3.22 -19.09 -9.71
N ASP A 106 -3.65 -19.70 -10.82
CA ASP A 106 -3.77 -19.01 -12.10
C ASP A 106 -4.85 -17.93 -12.11
N ALA A 107 -6.00 -18.20 -11.47
CA ALA A 107 -7.04 -17.20 -11.29
C ALA A 107 -6.55 -16.01 -10.44
N GLY A 108 -5.80 -16.29 -9.36
CA GLY A 108 -5.18 -15.28 -8.51
C GLY A 108 -4.19 -14.40 -9.28
N TYR A 109 -3.29 -15.03 -10.05
CA TYR A 109 -2.34 -14.32 -10.90
C TYR A 109 -3.04 -13.46 -11.96
N THR A 110 -4.02 -14.01 -12.66
CA THR A 110 -4.80 -13.28 -13.67
C THR A 110 -5.49 -12.06 -13.06
N LYS A 111 -6.03 -12.21 -11.84
CA LYS A 111 -6.69 -11.13 -11.11
C LYS A 111 -5.70 -10.06 -10.67
N LEU A 112 -4.51 -10.44 -10.20
CA LEU A 112 -3.44 -9.51 -9.82
C LEU A 112 -3.00 -8.68 -11.02
N MET A 113 -2.66 -9.34 -12.14
CA MET A 113 -2.22 -8.66 -13.37
C MET A 113 -3.28 -7.71 -13.91
N LYS A 114 -4.56 -8.09 -13.85
CA LYS A 114 -5.67 -7.19 -14.21
C LYS A 114 -5.61 -5.86 -13.43
N TYR A 115 -5.32 -5.88 -12.13
CA TYR A 115 -5.22 -4.66 -11.34
C TYR A 115 -3.89 -3.94 -11.52
N PHE A 116 -2.81 -4.70 -11.71
CA PHE A 116 -1.52 -4.14 -12.07
C PHE A 116 -1.61 -3.29 -13.35
N ASP A 117 -2.28 -3.80 -14.39
CA ASP A 117 -2.53 -3.09 -15.65
C ASP A 117 -3.34 -1.79 -15.45
N LEU A 118 -4.23 -1.76 -14.46
CA LEU A 118 -4.98 -0.54 -14.14
C LEU A 118 -4.08 0.53 -13.53
N THR A 119 -3.02 0.16 -12.81
CA THR A 119 -2.05 1.15 -12.26
C THR A 119 -1.35 1.91 -13.39
N ALA A 120 -1.11 1.26 -14.53
CA ALA A 120 -0.47 1.86 -15.70
C ALA A 120 -1.35 2.91 -16.42
N LYS A 121 -2.65 3.00 -16.10
CA LYS A 121 -3.55 4.01 -16.70
C LYS A 121 -3.32 5.43 -16.19
N THR A 122 -2.59 5.58 -15.08
CA THR A 122 -2.30 6.87 -14.46
C THR A 122 -0.85 6.94 -14.02
N PRO A 123 -0.18 8.10 -14.12
CA PRO A 123 1.21 8.21 -13.70
C PRO A 123 1.38 8.17 -12.17
N TYR A 124 0.29 8.33 -11.39
CA TYR A 124 0.35 8.58 -9.95
C TYR A 124 1.03 7.46 -9.14
N TYR A 125 0.78 6.19 -9.45
CA TYR A 125 1.43 5.07 -8.75
C TYR A 125 2.94 5.06 -8.98
N ARG A 126 3.35 5.23 -10.24
CA ARG A 126 4.77 5.28 -10.65
C ARG A 126 5.48 6.50 -10.09
N ALA A 127 4.80 7.65 -10.15
CA ALA A 127 5.27 8.91 -9.61
C ALA A 127 5.46 8.85 -8.09
N ALA A 128 4.51 8.25 -7.37
CA ALA A 128 4.61 8.08 -5.93
C ALA A 128 5.84 7.24 -5.56
N ILE A 129 6.08 6.11 -6.23
CA ILE A 129 7.31 5.32 -6.03
C ILE A 129 8.57 6.13 -6.37
N CYS A 130 8.58 6.86 -7.48
CA CYS A 130 9.73 7.71 -7.85
C CYS A 130 10.06 8.73 -6.76
N LEU A 131 9.05 9.29 -6.09
CA LEU A 131 9.22 10.26 -5.01
C LEU A 131 9.58 9.62 -3.66
N VAL A 132 9.64 8.29 -3.55
CA VAL A 132 10.23 7.63 -2.39
C VAL A 132 11.76 7.70 -2.51
N PRO A 133 12.47 8.38 -1.59
CA PRO A 133 13.91 8.63 -1.73
C PRO A 133 14.77 7.36 -1.82
N SER A 134 14.31 6.27 -1.20
CA SER A 134 14.97 4.96 -1.20
C SER A 134 14.74 4.13 -2.47
N PHE A 135 13.82 4.55 -3.34
CA PHE A 135 13.39 3.79 -4.52
C PHE A 135 13.77 4.49 -5.82
N LYS A 136 13.25 5.70 -6.05
CA LYS A 136 13.45 6.47 -7.29
C LYS A 136 13.21 5.59 -8.53
N LEU A 137 13.97 5.81 -9.61
CA LEU A 137 13.95 4.96 -10.81
C LEU A 137 14.59 3.58 -10.61
N LEU A 138 15.41 3.41 -9.57
CA LEU A 138 16.13 2.15 -9.32
C LEU A 138 15.18 1.03 -8.91
N TYR A 139 14.09 1.36 -8.22
CA TYR A 139 13.04 0.41 -7.91
C TYR A 139 12.52 -0.31 -9.16
N PHE A 140 12.19 0.43 -10.22
CA PHE A 140 11.68 -0.16 -11.45
C PHE A 140 12.74 -0.96 -12.19
N LYS A 141 13.98 -0.47 -12.23
CA LYS A 141 15.10 -1.22 -12.80
C LYS A 141 15.35 -2.54 -12.08
N ASP A 142 15.10 -2.60 -10.78
CA ASP A 142 15.27 -3.81 -9.97
C ASP A 142 14.08 -4.77 -10.08
N LYS A 143 12.85 -4.25 -9.93
CA LYS A 143 11.62 -5.07 -9.89
C LYS A 143 11.13 -5.47 -11.27
N TRP A 144 11.32 -4.62 -12.27
CA TRP A 144 10.81 -4.84 -13.62
C TRP A 144 11.94 -5.18 -14.60
N ARG A 145 13.00 -5.86 -14.14
CA ARG A 145 14.13 -6.33 -14.97
C ARG A 145 13.67 -7.13 -16.20
N SER A 146 12.60 -7.91 -16.07
CA SER A 146 12.01 -8.70 -17.15
C SER A 146 11.11 -7.91 -18.11
N HIS A 147 10.82 -6.65 -17.80
CA HIS A 147 9.90 -5.79 -18.52
C HIS A 147 10.54 -4.44 -18.85
N GLU A 148 11.66 -4.45 -19.58
CA GLU A 148 12.43 -3.25 -19.95
C GLU A 148 11.55 -2.15 -20.58
N ILE A 149 10.61 -2.54 -21.43
CA ILE A 149 9.65 -1.61 -22.07
C ILE A 149 8.86 -0.81 -21.03
N TRP A 150 8.48 -1.42 -19.90
CA TRP A 150 7.74 -0.71 -18.85
C TRP A 150 8.64 0.28 -18.12
N VAL A 151 9.89 -0.10 -17.84
CA VAL A 151 10.88 0.76 -17.18
C VAL A 151 11.11 2.03 -17.99
N ASP A 152 11.21 1.90 -19.32
CA ASP A 152 11.43 3.03 -20.23
C ASP A 152 10.25 4.02 -20.27
N THR A 153 9.03 3.58 -19.90
CA THR A 153 7.87 4.48 -19.81
C THR A 153 7.79 5.27 -18.50
N VAL A 154 8.49 4.86 -17.45
CA VAL A 154 8.35 5.47 -16.12
C VAL A 154 8.83 6.92 -16.08
N GLU A 155 10.07 7.18 -16.50
CA GLU A 155 10.63 8.54 -16.46
C GLU A 155 9.79 9.55 -17.28
N PRO A 156 9.39 9.28 -18.54
CA PRO A 156 8.61 10.23 -19.30
C PRO A 156 7.22 10.49 -18.69
N ASP A 157 6.53 9.47 -18.18
CA ASP A 157 5.22 9.63 -17.51
C ASP A 157 5.33 10.53 -16.27
N VAL A 158 6.33 10.28 -15.42
CA VAL A 158 6.53 11.06 -14.19
C VAL A 158 7.02 12.46 -14.51
N ARG A 159 7.85 12.63 -15.54
CA ARG A 159 8.29 13.95 -16.03
C ARG A 159 7.12 14.78 -16.54
N GLN A 160 6.20 14.16 -17.29
CA GLN A 160 4.99 14.84 -17.74
C GLN A 160 4.19 15.38 -16.55
N LEU A 161 3.97 14.55 -15.53
CA LEU A 161 3.28 14.97 -14.31
C LEU A 161 4.03 16.09 -13.59
N TYR A 162 5.35 16.01 -13.47
CA TYR A 162 6.16 17.08 -12.89
C TYR A 162 6.00 18.40 -13.65
N ASN A 163 5.96 18.38 -14.98
CA ASN A 163 5.77 19.60 -15.78
C ASN A 163 4.40 20.27 -15.53
N GLU A 164 3.35 19.48 -15.27
CA GLU A 164 2.03 20.00 -14.87
C GLU A 164 2.12 20.75 -13.53
N TYR A 165 2.81 20.17 -12.55
CA TYR A 165 3.08 20.81 -11.26
C TYR A 165 3.94 22.06 -11.42
N ALA A 166 5.01 21.99 -12.20
CA ALA A 166 5.88 23.12 -12.48
C ALA A 166 5.09 24.28 -13.09
N THR A 167 4.19 24.01 -14.03
CA THR A 167 3.31 25.03 -14.63
C THR A 167 2.35 25.62 -13.60
N LYS A 168 1.73 24.79 -12.76
CA LYS A 168 0.80 25.20 -11.72
C LYS A 168 1.45 26.11 -10.67
N TYR A 169 2.66 25.76 -10.21
CA TYR A 169 3.34 26.44 -9.11
C TYR A 169 4.30 27.55 -9.56
N SER A 170 4.79 27.56 -10.80
CA SER A 170 5.63 28.67 -11.33
C SER A 170 4.86 29.98 -11.53
N ILE A 171 3.53 29.93 -11.60
CA ILE A 171 2.67 31.12 -11.67
C ILE A 171 2.49 31.77 -10.28
N THR A 172 2.91 31.08 -9.22
CA THR A 172 2.62 31.46 -7.84
C THR A 172 3.89 31.49 -6.99
N GLU A 173 4.65 32.59 -6.95
CA GLU A 173 5.61 32.81 -5.84
C GLU A 173 5.73 34.28 -5.39
N PRO A 174 6.07 34.55 -4.10
CA PRO A 174 6.26 33.60 -2.99
C PRO A 174 5.42 33.89 -1.73
N ALA A 175 4.99 32.81 -1.07
CA ALA A 175 4.44 32.84 0.29
C ALA A 175 5.57 32.87 1.35
N SER A 176 5.32 33.60 2.43
CA SER A 176 6.25 33.90 3.53
C SER A 176 6.68 32.66 4.36
N PRO A 177 7.76 32.75 5.18
CA PRO A 177 8.37 31.60 5.82
C PRO A 177 7.49 30.99 6.94
N PRO A 178 7.46 29.65 7.11
CA PRO A 178 6.78 29.03 8.25
C PRO A 178 7.59 29.19 9.54
N GLN A 179 6.90 29.62 10.61
CA GLN A 179 7.40 29.58 11.97
C GLN A 179 7.51 28.12 12.46
N GLN A 180 8.61 27.83 13.14
CA GLN A 180 8.89 26.54 13.79
C GLN A 180 7.75 26.17 14.75
N THR A 181 7.30 24.92 14.73
CA THR A 181 6.48 24.37 15.81
C THR A 181 6.99 22.99 16.21
N GLU A 182 7.08 22.80 17.52
CA GLU A 182 7.74 21.72 18.25
C GLU A 182 7.16 20.32 17.97
N GLN A 183 8.04 19.32 18.10
CA GLN A 183 7.75 17.89 18.05
C GLN A 183 6.79 17.44 19.16
N PRO A 184 5.89 16.47 18.90
CA PRO A 184 5.36 15.61 19.95
C PRO A 184 5.94 14.18 19.90
N GLN A 185 5.99 13.61 21.10
CA GLN A 185 6.61 12.37 21.53
C GLN A 185 6.00 11.09 20.95
N GLN A 186 6.88 10.09 20.92
CA GLN A 186 6.70 8.69 20.56
C GLN A 186 5.47 8.03 21.20
N THR A 187 4.71 7.29 20.39
CA THR A 187 3.68 6.32 20.81
C THR A 187 3.92 4.96 20.13
N PRO A 188 3.46 3.87 20.75
CA PRO A 188 4.20 2.60 20.77
C PRO A 188 4.09 1.78 19.48
N GLU A 189 5.20 1.13 19.13
CA GLU A 189 5.34 0.15 18.04
C GLU A 189 4.23 -0.91 18.10
N LEU A 190 3.44 -1.00 17.04
CA LEU A 190 2.55 -2.13 16.80
C LEU A 190 3.15 -2.99 15.67
N GLY A 191 3.66 -4.18 16.04
CA GLY A 191 3.72 -5.38 15.20
C GLY A 191 4.24 -5.22 13.77
N ARG A 192 5.52 -4.88 13.64
CA ARG A 192 6.30 -4.75 12.39
C ARG A 192 6.16 -5.97 11.45
N PHE A 193 5.44 -5.82 10.34
CA PHE A 193 5.48 -6.78 9.22
C PHE A 193 6.66 -6.44 8.30
N LYS A 194 7.63 -7.35 8.18
CA LYS A 194 8.86 -7.13 7.40
C LYS A 194 8.72 -7.75 6.00
N LEU A 195 7.82 -7.20 5.16
CA LEU A 195 7.70 -7.62 3.76
C LEU A 195 8.54 -6.76 2.80
N HIS A 196 9.10 -5.66 3.28
CA HIS A 196 10.03 -4.81 2.53
C HIS A 196 11.35 -5.57 2.28
N ARG A 197 11.40 -6.35 1.20
CA ARG A 197 12.61 -7.00 0.70
C ARG A 197 13.57 -5.87 0.32
N ARG A 198 14.66 -5.71 1.09
CA ARG A 198 15.73 -4.73 0.80
C ARG A 198 16.09 -4.82 -0.68
N LEU A 199 16.11 -3.69 -1.40
CA LEU A 199 16.69 -3.66 -2.75
C LEU A 199 18.10 -4.25 -2.68
N ASP A 200 18.36 -5.25 -3.52
CA ASP A 200 19.67 -5.86 -3.59
C ASP A 200 20.61 -4.84 -4.26
N ARG A 201 21.63 -4.37 -3.54
CA ARG A 201 22.58 -3.33 -4.01
C ARG A 201 23.45 -3.81 -5.20
N SER A 202 23.19 -5.01 -5.71
CA SER A 202 23.94 -5.72 -6.75
C SER A 202 23.47 -5.41 -8.17
N VAL A 203 22.61 -4.40 -8.40
CA VAL A 203 22.35 -3.91 -9.76
C VAL A 203 23.66 -3.31 -10.28
N ASP A 204 24.33 -4.05 -11.17
CA ASP A 204 25.47 -3.56 -11.93
C ASP A 204 25.09 -2.25 -12.59
N VAL A 205 25.54 -1.14 -12.00
CA VAL A 205 25.50 0.16 -12.64
C VAL A 205 26.43 0.03 -13.83
N ASP A 206 25.84 -0.18 -15.01
CA ASP A 206 26.53 -0.21 -16.29
C ASP A 206 27.63 0.86 -16.30
N SER A 207 28.87 0.44 -16.51
CA SER A 207 30.11 1.21 -16.36
C SER A 207 30.26 2.36 -17.36
N ASN A 208 29.14 2.78 -17.96
CA ASN A 208 28.98 3.91 -18.84
C ASN A 208 28.73 5.24 -18.08
N SER A 209 28.79 5.21 -16.74
CA SER A 209 28.63 6.37 -15.84
C SER A 209 29.64 7.50 -16.11
N ASP A 210 30.81 7.19 -16.67
CA ASP A 210 31.81 8.20 -17.02
C ASP A 210 31.44 9.09 -18.22
N ARG A 211 30.41 8.74 -19.01
CA ARG A 211 29.90 9.63 -20.08
C ARG A 211 28.82 10.62 -19.63
N ARG A 212 28.26 10.46 -18.42
CA ARG A 212 27.18 11.34 -17.91
C ARG A 212 27.66 12.45 -16.96
N LYS A 213 28.93 12.43 -16.54
CA LYS A 213 29.54 13.52 -15.77
C LYS A 213 29.61 14.80 -16.61
N ARG A 214 28.89 15.83 -16.15
CA ARG A 214 28.68 17.19 -16.72
C ARG A 214 27.43 17.41 -17.58
N ARG A 215 26.32 16.71 -17.34
CA ARG A 215 25.03 17.37 -17.59
C ARG A 215 24.85 18.46 -16.52
N ARG A 216 24.78 19.72 -16.92
CA ARG A 216 24.12 20.75 -16.10
C ARG A 216 22.72 20.19 -15.84
N MET A 217 22.43 19.76 -14.61
CA MET A 217 21.07 19.34 -14.25
C MET A 217 20.15 20.51 -14.57
N VAL A 218 19.23 20.30 -15.52
CA VAL A 218 18.49 21.39 -16.18
C VAL A 218 17.37 21.89 -15.27
N ASP A 219 16.78 20.99 -14.49
CA ASP A 219 15.64 21.25 -13.62
C ASP A 219 15.73 20.49 -12.28
N GLU A 220 14.78 20.78 -11.40
CA GLU A 220 14.64 20.16 -10.07
C GLU A 220 14.43 18.64 -10.14
N PHE A 221 13.66 18.18 -11.13
CA PHE A 221 13.33 16.78 -11.35
C PHE A 221 14.56 15.93 -11.67
N GLU A 222 15.38 16.36 -12.64
CA GLU A 222 16.64 15.68 -12.97
C GLU A 222 17.59 15.64 -11.79
N ARG A 223 17.65 16.74 -11.03
CA ARG A 223 18.50 16.82 -9.84
C ARG A 223 18.11 15.75 -8.82
N TYR A 224 16.83 15.60 -8.51
CA TYR A 224 16.37 14.61 -7.55
C TYR A 224 16.61 13.16 -8.01
N LEU A 225 16.28 12.85 -9.28
CA LEU A 225 16.38 11.49 -9.81
C LEU A 225 17.80 11.00 -9.99
N TYR A 226 18.71 11.89 -10.39
CA TYR A 226 20.09 11.57 -10.76
C TYR A 226 21.13 12.06 -9.76
N ASP A 227 20.72 12.57 -8.59
CA ASP A 227 21.66 12.82 -7.50
C ASP A 227 22.33 11.49 -7.10
N GLU A 228 23.57 11.30 -7.56
CA GLU A 228 24.33 10.04 -7.45
C GLU A 228 24.70 9.72 -5.99
N ASP A 229 24.59 10.67 -5.06
CA ASP A 229 25.01 10.52 -3.66
C ASP A 229 23.97 9.85 -2.74
N VAL A 230 22.71 9.65 -3.16
CA VAL A 230 21.62 9.40 -2.19
C VAL A 230 20.48 8.52 -2.74
N VAL A 231 20.67 7.20 -2.78
CA VAL A 231 19.56 6.31 -2.41
C VAL A 231 19.63 6.22 -0.90
N GLU A 232 18.77 6.99 -0.21
CA GLU A 232 18.75 6.99 1.25
C GLU A 232 18.52 5.56 1.76
N PRO A 233 19.16 5.15 2.87
CA PRO A 233 18.69 4.01 3.67
C PRO A 233 17.17 4.13 3.85
N PHE A 234 16.45 2.99 3.85
CA PHE A 234 14.98 2.95 3.87
C PHE A 234 14.37 4.09 4.68
N VAL A 235 13.77 5.06 3.98
CA VAL A 235 13.12 6.23 4.58
C VAL A 235 11.74 5.80 5.02
N GLU A 236 11.60 5.52 6.31
CA GLU A 236 10.35 5.08 6.91
C GLU A 236 9.25 6.16 6.83
N GLU A 237 9.61 7.44 6.86
CA GLU A 237 8.69 8.58 6.74
C GLU A 237 9.02 9.50 5.56
N PRO A 238 8.53 9.21 4.35
CA PRO A 238 8.81 10.00 3.15
C PRO A 238 8.35 11.46 3.26
N LEU A 239 7.22 11.74 3.92
CA LEU A 239 6.73 13.13 4.07
C LEU A 239 7.67 14.01 4.89
N THR A 240 8.26 13.47 5.95
CA THR A 240 9.23 14.19 6.79
C THR A 240 10.48 14.53 5.99
N TRP A 241 10.96 13.60 5.15
CA TRP A 241 12.11 13.82 4.28
C TRP A 241 11.87 14.94 3.25
N TRP A 242 10.69 14.98 2.62
CA TRP A 242 10.32 16.04 1.68
C TRP A 242 10.18 17.40 2.37
N ARG A 243 9.59 17.44 3.57
CA ARG A 243 9.46 18.67 4.36
C ARG A 243 10.80 19.33 4.66
N GLU A 244 11.82 18.55 4.99
CA GLU A 244 13.16 19.06 5.27
C GLU A 244 13.85 19.64 4.03
N ARG A 245 13.44 19.21 2.83
CA ARG A 245 14.07 19.55 1.55
C ARG A 245 13.21 20.42 0.65
N GLU A 246 12.12 20.98 1.18
CA GLU A 246 11.21 21.89 0.49
C GLU A 246 11.95 23.05 -0.21
N LYS A 247 12.96 23.62 0.45
CA LYS A 247 13.76 24.71 -0.12
C LYS A 247 14.60 24.30 -1.34
N SER A 248 15.04 23.04 -1.37
CA SER A 248 15.88 22.49 -2.44
C SER A 248 15.05 21.98 -3.61
N TYR A 249 13.85 21.48 -3.30
CA TYR A 249 12.92 20.87 -4.24
C TYR A 249 11.48 21.38 -4.01
N PRO A 250 11.17 22.65 -4.30
CA PRO A 250 9.86 23.23 -4.01
C PRO A 250 8.72 22.58 -4.80
N ILE A 251 8.91 22.26 -6.07
CA ILE A 251 7.84 21.71 -6.93
C ILE A 251 7.60 20.23 -6.62
N LEU A 252 8.67 19.44 -6.48
CA LEU A 252 8.59 18.02 -6.13
C LEU A 252 8.05 17.82 -4.72
N THR A 253 8.33 18.74 -3.79
CA THR A 253 7.75 18.68 -2.46
C THR A 253 6.23 18.80 -2.52
N GLN A 254 5.68 19.74 -3.29
CA GLN A 254 4.22 19.84 -3.49
C GLN A 254 3.65 18.56 -4.12
N MET A 255 4.33 18.03 -5.14
CA MET A 255 3.94 16.78 -5.79
C MET A 255 3.97 15.58 -4.84
N ALA A 256 4.97 15.50 -3.97
CA ALA A 256 5.11 14.44 -2.97
C ALA A 256 4.02 14.52 -1.89
N PHE A 257 3.73 15.73 -1.39
CA PHE A 257 2.64 15.93 -0.44
C PHE A 257 1.29 15.53 -1.04
N ASP A 258 1.00 15.97 -2.26
CA ASP A 258 -0.25 15.63 -2.95
C ASP A 258 -0.37 14.10 -3.16
N LEU A 259 0.70 13.45 -3.64
CA LEU A 259 0.68 12.00 -3.95
C LEU A 259 0.68 11.11 -2.70
N PHE A 260 1.45 11.45 -1.66
CA PHE A 260 1.51 10.66 -0.43
C PHE A 260 0.30 10.86 0.48
N SER A 261 -0.49 11.92 0.25
CA SER A 261 -1.77 12.13 0.92
C SER A 261 -2.92 11.31 0.31
N ILE A 262 -2.71 10.69 -0.87
CA ILE A 262 -3.70 9.80 -1.48
C ILE A 262 -3.68 8.46 -0.74
N PRO A 263 -4.79 8.04 -0.09
CA PRO A 263 -4.87 6.73 0.51
C PRO A 263 -4.89 5.65 -0.59
N ALA A 264 -4.18 4.56 -0.35
CA ALA A 264 -4.16 3.41 -1.25
C ALA A 264 -5.54 2.75 -1.39
N MET A 265 -6.38 2.82 -0.35
CA MET A 265 -7.69 2.19 -0.32
C MET A 265 -8.77 3.08 0.32
N SER A 266 -10.03 2.79 0.00
CA SER A 266 -11.22 3.44 0.58
C SER A 266 -11.50 3.08 2.04
N ALA A 267 -10.61 2.34 2.69
CA ALA A 267 -10.77 1.85 4.06
C ALA A 267 -11.01 2.98 5.09
N GLU A 268 -10.40 4.16 4.88
CA GLU A 268 -10.66 5.37 5.67
C GLU A 268 -12.15 5.74 5.68
N CYS A 269 -12.73 5.86 4.49
CA CYS A 269 -14.13 6.23 4.31
C CYS A 269 -15.04 5.15 4.89
N GLU A 270 -14.72 3.87 4.67
CA GLU A 270 -15.48 2.74 5.21
C GLU A 270 -15.43 2.68 6.75
N ARG A 271 -14.30 3.02 7.37
CA ARG A 271 -14.18 3.17 8.82
C ARG A 271 -15.05 4.31 9.35
N VAL A 272 -15.10 5.44 8.64
CA VAL A 272 -15.99 6.56 9.01
C VAL A 272 -17.44 6.12 8.88
N PHE A 273 -17.85 5.51 7.76
CA PHE A 273 -19.22 5.04 7.56
C PHE A 273 -19.66 3.98 8.57
N SER A 274 -18.77 3.05 8.92
CA SER A 274 -19.01 2.04 9.95
C SER A 274 -19.20 2.67 11.33
N GLN A 275 -18.48 3.75 11.62
CA GLN A 275 -18.67 4.55 12.84
C GLN A 275 -19.96 5.37 12.80
N SER A 276 -20.30 5.98 11.66
CA SER A 276 -21.57 6.67 11.45
C SER A 276 -22.76 5.74 11.66
N LYS A 277 -22.66 4.46 11.27
CA LYS A 277 -23.69 3.46 11.55
C LYS A 277 -23.91 3.24 13.06
N ARG A 278 -22.89 3.41 13.90
CA ARG A 278 -23.06 3.36 15.36
C ARG A 278 -23.73 4.60 15.92
N LEU A 279 -23.64 5.73 15.21
CA LEU A 279 -24.32 6.97 15.58
C LEU A 279 -25.82 6.92 15.23
N ILE A 280 -26.14 6.30 14.09
CA ILE A 280 -27.51 6.07 13.62
C ILE A 280 -27.99 4.71 14.14
N THR A 281 -28.48 4.68 15.37
CA THR A 281 -29.11 3.49 15.95
C THR A 281 -30.61 3.48 15.70
N ASP A 282 -31.27 2.33 15.89
CA ASP A 282 -32.74 2.23 15.79
C ASP A 282 -33.46 3.22 16.73
N GLU A 283 -32.85 3.55 17.87
CA GLU A 283 -33.33 4.54 18.83
C GLU A 283 -32.96 6.00 18.48
N ARG A 284 -31.98 6.22 17.59
CA ARG A 284 -31.45 7.53 17.20
C ARG A 284 -31.45 7.73 15.67
N ASN A 285 -32.55 7.38 15.02
CA ASN A 285 -32.71 7.40 13.56
C ASN A 285 -33.21 8.75 12.99
N ARG A 286 -33.47 9.77 13.83
CA ARG A 286 -33.98 11.09 13.41
C ARG A 286 -32.90 12.17 13.25
N LEU A 287 -31.61 11.79 13.27
CA LEU A 287 -30.52 12.73 13.04
C LEU A 287 -30.46 13.13 11.57
N GLY A 288 -30.40 14.43 11.28
CA GLY A 288 -30.19 14.94 9.93
C GLY A 288 -28.78 14.63 9.43
N SER A 289 -28.61 14.54 8.10
CA SER A 289 -27.32 14.29 7.45
C SER A 289 -26.23 15.28 7.89
N ALA A 290 -26.58 16.58 7.97
CA ALA A 290 -25.66 17.62 8.41
C ALA A 290 -25.18 17.43 9.86
N THR A 291 -26.04 16.91 10.75
CA THR A 291 -25.67 16.62 12.15
C THR A 291 -24.74 15.42 12.24
N ILE A 292 -24.99 14.39 11.42
CA ILE A 292 -24.13 13.20 11.34
C ILE A 292 -22.74 13.61 10.83
N GLU A 293 -22.69 14.38 9.76
CA GLU A 293 -21.44 14.91 9.18
C GLU A 293 -20.66 15.74 10.21
N ALA A 294 -21.32 16.72 10.84
CA ALA A 294 -20.68 17.56 11.86
C ALA A 294 -20.12 16.73 13.03
N ASN A 295 -20.83 15.67 13.45
CA ASN A 295 -20.38 14.81 14.53
C ASN A 295 -19.13 13.99 14.14
N GLU A 296 -19.10 13.42 12.94
CA GLU A 296 -17.94 12.67 12.46
C GLU A 296 -16.73 13.58 12.20
N CYS A 297 -16.95 14.78 11.66
CA CYS A 297 -15.91 15.80 11.53
C CYS A 297 -15.32 16.20 12.89
N LEU A 298 -16.18 16.51 13.87
CA LEU A 298 -15.78 16.87 15.23
C LEU A 298 -14.96 15.74 15.89
N LYS A 299 -15.42 14.50 15.79
CA LYS A 299 -14.68 13.33 16.28
C LYS A 299 -13.29 13.21 15.64
N ASN A 300 -13.20 13.39 14.32
CA ASN A 300 -11.94 13.31 13.60
C ASN A 300 -10.99 14.44 14.02
N TRP A 301 -11.47 15.68 14.15
CA TRP A 301 -10.67 16.82 14.60
C TRP A 301 -10.16 16.67 16.03
N LEU A 302 -11.00 16.15 16.94
CA LEU A 302 -10.61 15.85 18.33
C LEU A 302 -9.52 14.78 18.37
N ARG A 303 -9.63 13.71 17.58
CA ARG A 303 -8.61 12.65 17.50
C ARG A 303 -7.28 13.14 16.95
N ARG A 304 -7.31 14.07 15.99
CA ARG A 304 -6.11 14.67 15.37
C ARG A 304 -5.55 15.85 16.16
N GLY A 305 -6.16 16.21 17.29
CA GLY A 305 -5.67 17.28 18.17
C GLY A 305 -5.89 18.71 17.66
N HIS A 306 -6.69 18.91 16.60
CA HIS A 306 -6.93 20.24 16.03
C HIS A 306 -7.73 21.17 16.96
N GLU A 307 -8.54 20.61 17.87
CA GLU A 307 -9.38 21.39 18.78
C GLU A 307 -8.81 21.60 20.18
N GLN A 308 -7.71 20.95 20.57
CA GLN A 308 -7.10 21.20 21.89
C GLN A 308 -6.54 22.62 22.00
N ARG A 309 -6.12 23.24 20.89
CA ARG A 309 -5.67 24.64 20.87
C ARG A 309 -6.85 25.61 21.05
N ARG A 310 -7.92 25.48 20.25
CA ARG A 310 -9.11 26.35 20.36
C ARG A 310 -9.90 26.17 21.66
N LEU A 311 -10.03 24.95 22.19
CA LEU A 311 -10.71 24.71 23.47
C LEU A 311 -9.90 25.24 24.65
N ARG A 312 -8.56 25.20 24.61
CA ARG A 312 -7.72 25.87 25.62
C ARG A 312 -7.87 27.38 25.57
N ASP A 313 -7.89 27.97 24.38
CA ASP A 313 -8.06 29.42 24.23
C ASP A 313 -9.47 29.90 24.66
N MET A 314 -10.50 29.08 24.51
CA MET A 314 -11.86 29.39 24.98
C MET A 314 -12.09 29.14 26.48
N LEU A 315 -11.30 28.28 27.12
CA LEU A 315 -11.38 28.01 28.57
C LEU A 315 -10.43 28.87 29.40
N ALA A 316 -9.52 29.61 28.75
CA ALA A 316 -8.59 30.55 29.38
C ALA A 316 -9.07 32.02 29.31
N GLY A 317 -10.29 32.26 28.81
CA GLY A 317 -10.92 33.58 28.68
C GLY A 317 -11.89 33.91 29.80
#